data_AF-F3FVM7-F1
#
_entry.id   AF-F3FVM7-F1
#
_cell.length_a   1.000
_cell.length_b   1.000
_cell.length_c   1.000
_cell.angle_alpha   90.00
_cell.angle_beta   90.00
_cell.angle_gamma   90.00
#
_symmetry.space_group_name_H-M   'P 1'
#
loop_
_entity.id
_entity.type
_entity.pdbx_description
1 polymer ?
#
loop_
_entity_poly.entity_id
_entity_poly.type
_entity_poly.pdbx_seq_one_letter_code
_entity_poly.pdbx_strand_id
1 'polypeptide(L)'
;GLAVAQKPEMVNNPAQFAPVDEAMSDVVGLGLRRLAKQDPQKALSMLDGYAATMHFSREEQVEIAKEIGLTLARRYDDRALEVMTKYDPELRDDTVTEWRLRLLLRLGRWEDAYELARRLPK
;
A
#
# COMPACT_ATOMS: atom_id res chain seq x y z
N GLY A 1 8.92 -11.96 -15.45
CA GLY A 1 7.54 -11.58 -15.08
C GLY A 1 6.75 -12.66 -14.37
N LEU A 2 6.42 -13.78 -15.03
CA LEU A 2 5.51 -14.80 -14.50
C LEU A 2 5.93 -15.44 -13.15
N ALA A 3 7.22 -15.61 -12.90
CA ALA A 3 7.71 -16.22 -11.67
C ALA A 3 7.43 -15.37 -10.41
N VAL A 4 7.68 -14.05 -10.46
CA VAL A 4 7.38 -13.11 -9.35
C VAL A 4 5.88 -13.01 -9.11
N ALA A 5 5.08 -13.12 -10.17
CA ALA A 5 3.65 -13.21 -10.05
C ALA A 5 3.25 -14.44 -9.21
N GLN A 6 3.84 -15.61 -9.49
CA GLN A 6 3.51 -16.84 -8.77
C GLN A 6 4.19 -16.97 -7.39
N LYS A 7 5.27 -16.22 -7.16
CA LYS A 7 6.08 -16.23 -5.94
C LYS A 7 6.46 -14.79 -5.54
N PRO A 8 5.55 -14.03 -4.92
CA PRO A 8 5.79 -12.62 -4.59
C PRO A 8 6.99 -12.43 -3.65
N GLU A 9 7.32 -13.41 -2.81
CA GLU A 9 8.52 -13.43 -1.98
C GLU A 9 9.83 -13.31 -2.76
N MET A 10 9.82 -13.51 -4.09
CA MET A 10 10.99 -13.18 -4.91
C MET A 10 11.37 -11.70 -4.78
N VAL A 11 10.45 -10.77 -4.50
CA VAL A 11 10.80 -9.36 -4.30
C VAL A 11 11.80 -9.13 -3.15
N ASN A 12 12.12 -10.13 -2.33
CA ASN A 12 13.10 -9.99 -1.23
C ASN A 12 14.56 -9.86 -1.67
N ASN A 13 14.89 -10.10 -2.94
CA ASN A 13 16.25 -10.00 -3.44
C ASN A 13 16.33 -8.98 -4.60
N PRO A 14 16.53 -7.68 -4.30
CA PRO A 14 16.55 -6.62 -5.32
C PRO A 14 17.56 -6.83 -6.45
N ALA A 15 18.70 -7.47 -6.16
CA ALA A 15 19.77 -7.69 -7.14
C ALA A 15 19.36 -8.56 -8.34
N GLN A 16 18.30 -9.37 -8.21
CA GLN A 16 17.80 -10.20 -9.31
C GLN A 16 16.94 -9.41 -10.33
N PHE A 17 16.62 -8.15 -10.02
CA PHE A 17 15.80 -7.28 -10.86
C PHE A 17 16.65 -6.25 -11.60
N ALA A 18 17.87 -6.67 -12.00
CA ALA A 18 18.76 -5.92 -12.86
C ALA A 18 18.76 -6.52 -14.29
N PRO A 19 18.81 -5.70 -15.35
CA PRO A 19 18.78 -4.24 -15.33
C PRO A 19 17.41 -3.70 -14.89
N VAL A 20 17.39 -2.49 -14.32
CA VAL A 20 16.14 -1.79 -14.01
C VAL A 20 15.64 -1.15 -15.30
N ASP A 21 14.59 -1.74 -15.85
CA ASP A 21 13.81 -1.19 -16.95
C ASP A 21 12.31 -1.13 -16.58
N GLU A 22 11.49 -0.57 -17.48
CA GLU A 22 10.04 -0.45 -17.27
C GLU A 22 9.39 -1.82 -17.04
N ALA A 23 9.76 -2.82 -17.83
CA ALA A 23 9.21 -4.17 -17.72
C ALA A 23 9.56 -4.81 -16.38
N MET A 24 10.76 -4.56 -15.85
CA MET A 24 11.16 -5.06 -14.54
C MET A 24 10.44 -4.31 -13.41
N SER A 25 10.28 -3.00 -13.56
CA SER A 25 9.52 -2.18 -12.62
C SER A 25 8.08 -2.68 -12.51
N ASP A 26 7.39 -2.93 -13.63
CA ASP A 26 6.05 -3.54 -13.65
C ASP A 26 5.98 -4.86 -12.87
N VAL A 27 6.99 -5.71 -13.06
CA VAL A 27 7.08 -7.02 -12.41
C VAL A 27 7.26 -6.89 -10.90
N VAL A 28 8.13 -5.99 -10.45
CA VAL A 28 8.32 -5.71 -9.03
C VAL A 28 7.06 -5.09 -8.42
N GLY A 29 6.42 -4.14 -9.10
CA GLY A 29 5.16 -3.52 -8.64
C GLY A 29 4.02 -4.53 -8.50
N LEU A 30 3.89 -5.46 -9.45
CA LEU A 30 2.95 -6.58 -9.33
C LEU A 30 3.32 -7.51 -8.16
N GLY A 31 4.61 -7.80 -7.96
CA GLY A 31 5.11 -8.60 -6.85
C GLY A 31 4.78 -7.98 -5.49
N LEU A 32 5.02 -6.67 -5.34
CA LEU A 32 4.71 -5.93 -4.12
C LEU A 32 3.21 -5.92 -3.81
N ARG A 33 2.33 -5.73 -4.81
CA ARG A 33 0.87 -5.82 -4.61
C ARG A 33 0.42 -7.21 -4.14
N ARG A 34 1.03 -8.27 -4.68
CA ARG A 34 0.73 -9.65 -4.24
C ARG A 34 1.27 -9.92 -2.85
N LEU A 35 2.49 -9.46 -2.56
CA LEU A 35 3.08 -9.55 -1.23
C LEU A 35 2.21 -8.80 -0.21
N ALA A 36 1.68 -7.63 -0.56
CA ALA A 36 0.83 -6.83 0.33
C ALA A 36 -0.40 -7.59 0.82
N LYS A 37 -1.01 -8.44 -0.03
CA LYS A 37 -2.15 -9.30 0.35
C LYS A 37 -1.77 -10.38 1.37
N GLN A 38 -0.54 -10.87 1.32
CA GLN A 38 -0.04 -11.96 2.16
C GLN A 38 0.60 -11.41 3.44
N ASP A 39 1.61 -10.56 3.27
CA ASP A 39 2.42 -9.92 4.29
C ASP A 39 2.53 -8.40 4.01
N PRO A 40 1.51 -7.62 4.43
CA PRO A 40 1.48 -6.18 4.18
C PRO A 40 2.58 -5.42 4.92
N GLN A 41 3.03 -5.91 6.08
CA GLN A 41 4.13 -5.29 6.81
C GLN A 41 5.43 -5.38 6.01
N LYS A 42 5.69 -6.56 5.45
CA LYS A 42 6.88 -6.76 4.63
C LYS A 42 6.80 -5.97 3.33
N ALA A 43 5.66 -5.98 2.64
CA ALA A 43 5.46 -5.15 1.45
C ALA A 43 5.69 -3.65 1.74
N LEU A 44 5.20 -3.15 2.88
CA LEU A 44 5.44 -1.76 3.31
C LEU A 44 6.93 -1.45 3.48
N SER A 45 7.67 -2.32 4.17
CA SER A 45 9.11 -2.14 4.39
C SER A 45 9.94 -2.11 3.10
N MET A 46 9.40 -2.70 2.03
CA MET A 46 10.09 -2.85 0.74
C MET A 46 9.69 -1.79 -0.27
N LEU A 47 8.50 -1.17 -0.11
CA LEU A 47 7.99 -0.15 -1.02
C LEU A 47 8.97 1.03 -1.13
N ASP A 48 9.41 1.58 0.00
CA ASP A 48 10.32 2.75 -0.01
C ASP A 48 11.66 2.42 -0.68
N GLY A 49 12.19 1.20 -0.45
CA GLY A 49 13.43 0.75 -1.07
C GLY A 49 13.32 0.58 -2.58
N TYR A 50 12.23 -0.04 -3.05
CA TYR A 50 12.01 -0.19 -4.49
C TYR A 50 11.61 1.11 -5.17
N ALA A 51 10.88 2.01 -4.51
CA ALA A 51 10.55 3.32 -5.04
C ALA A 51 11.79 4.20 -5.27
N ALA A 52 12.89 3.95 -4.55
CA ALA A 52 14.15 4.65 -4.76
C ALA A 52 14.95 4.15 -5.98
N THR A 53 14.70 2.93 -6.46
CA THR A 53 15.51 2.29 -7.50
C THR A 53 14.74 1.93 -8.77
N MET A 54 13.45 1.60 -8.67
CA MET A 54 12.58 1.21 -9.79
C MET A 54 11.91 2.44 -10.41
N HIS A 55 11.49 2.33 -11.66
CA HIS A 55 10.81 3.40 -12.39
C HIS A 55 9.31 3.46 -12.10
N PHE A 56 8.91 3.37 -10.83
CA PHE A 56 7.48 3.48 -10.50
C PHE A 56 6.95 4.88 -10.77
N SER A 57 5.87 4.95 -11.53
CA SER A 57 5.02 6.13 -11.58
C SER A 57 4.42 6.41 -10.20
N ARG A 58 4.00 7.67 -9.99
CA ARG A 58 3.31 8.05 -8.75
C ARG A 58 2.03 7.24 -8.53
N GLU A 59 1.30 6.96 -9.62
CA GLU A 59 0.05 6.21 -9.58
C GLU A 59 0.28 4.76 -9.13
N GLU A 60 1.35 4.11 -9.60
CA GLU A 60 1.69 2.75 -9.19
C GLU A 60 2.09 2.67 -7.72
N GLN A 61 2.85 3.64 -7.21
CA GLN A 61 3.19 3.69 -5.79
C GLN A 61 1.94 3.84 -4.93
N VAL A 62 0.99 4.67 -5.37
CA VAL A 62 -0.31 4.84 -4.69
C VAL A 62 -1.10 3.55 -4.69
N GLU A 63 -1.18 2.83 -5.81
CA GLU A 63 -1.90 1.55 -5.90
C GLU A 63 -1.27 0.45 -5.02
N ILE A 64 0.06 0.38 -4.94
CA ILE A 64 0.75 -0.55 -4.03
C ILE A 64 0.44 -0.18 -2.57
N ALA A 65 0.58 1.10 -2.22
CA ALA A 65 0.32 1.58 -0.86
C ALA A 65 -1.13 1.40 -0.43
N LYS A 66 -2.09 1.59 -1.35
CA LYS A 66 -3.51 1.33 -1.13
C LYS A 66 -3.77 -0.13 -0.79
N GLU A 67 -3.20 -1.08 -1.53
CA GLU A 67 -3.34 -2.51 -1.23
C GLU A 67 -2.76 -2.87 0.15
N ILE A 68 -1.59 -2.30 0.49
CA ILE A 68 -0.97 -2.44 1.81
C ILE A 68 -1.89 -1.91 2.90
N GLY A 69 -2.31 -0.64 2.79
CA GLY A 69 -3.16 0.03 3.76
C GLY A 69 -4.46 -0.74 3.98
N LEU A 70 -5.18 -1.07 2.91
CA LEU A 70 -6.44 -1.81 2.99
C LEU A 70 -6.27 -3.19 3.64
N THR A 71 -5.17 -3.89 3.36
CA THR A 71 -4.91 -5.19 3.98
C THR A 71 -4.63 -5.06 5.48
N LEU A 72 -3.84 -4.06 5.89
CA LEU A 72 -3.59 -3.76 7.31
C LEU A 72 -4.88 -3.37 8.04
N ALA A 73 -5.69 -2.48 7.45
CA ALA A 73 -6.94 -2.01 8.07
C ALA A 73 -7.96 -3.14 8.28
N ARG A 74 -8.07 -4.06 7.32
CA ARG A 74 -8.91 -5.27 7.46
C ARG A 74 -8.47 -6.19 8.60
N ARG A 75 -7.18 -6.14 8.97
CA ARG A 75 -6.59 -6.86 10.11
C ARG A 75 -6.62 -6.04 11.40
N TYR A 76 -7.23 -4.85 11.38
CA TYR A 76 -7.28 -3.89 12.49
C TYR A 76 -5.89 -3.43 12.98
N ASP A 77 -4.91 -3.43 12.08
CA ASP A 77 -3.55 -2.96 12.34
C ASP A 77 -3.48 -1.44 12.18
N ASP A 78 -3.04 -0.74 13.23
CA ASP A 78 -3.03 0.72 13.32
C ASP A 78 -2.07 1.40 12.33
N ARG A 79 -1.03 0.69 11.89
CA ARG A 79 -0.08 1.14 10.87
C ARG A 79 -0.76 1.47 9.54
N ALA A 80 -1.93 0.90 9.28
CA ALA A 80 -2.72 1.25 8.10
C ALA A 80 -3.06 2.75 8.06
N LEU A 81 -3.28 3.38 9.22
CA LEU A 81 -3.66 4.79 9.30
C LEU A 81 -2.59 5.70 8.73
N GLU A 82 -1.32 5.43 9.03
CA GLU A 82 -0.19 6.18 8.48
C GLU A 82 -0.09 6.01 6.97
N VAL A 83 -0.13 4.77 6.48
CA VAL A 83 -0.06 4.45 5.04
C VAL A 83 -1.20 5.13 4.28
N MET A 84 -2.45 4.96 4.72
CA MET A 84 -3.61 5.56 4.07
C MET A 84 -3.56 7.09 4.08
N THR A 85 -3.04 7.71 5.15
CA THR A 85 -2.89 9.17 5.21
C THR A 85 -1.82 9.69 4.27
N LYS A 86 -0.68 8.98 4.18
CA LYS A 86 0.47 9.37 3.34
C LYS A 86 0.10 9.32 1.85
N TYR A 87 -0.65 8.30 1.44
CA TYR A 87 -0.92 8.03 0.03
C TYR A 87 -2.30 8.49 -0.47
N ASP A 88 -3.26 8.72 0.43
CA ASP A 88 -4.55 9.37 0.11
C ASP A 88 -4.89 10.51 1.10
N PRO A 89 -4.08 11.59 1.14
CA PRO A 89 -4.31 12.70 2.07
C PRO A 89 -5.58 13.51 1.77
N GLU A 90 -6.01 13.49 0.50
CA GLU A 90 -7.13 14.26 -0.02
C GLU A 90 -8.44 13.46 -0.08
N LEU A 91 -8.44 12.21 0.40
CA LEU A 91 -9.63 11.34 0.45
C LEU A 91 -10.25 11.13 -0.94
N ARG A 92 -9.40 10.93 -1.95
CA ARG A 92 -9.83 10.71 -3.34
C ARG A 92 -10.31 9.29 -3.58
N ASP A 93 -9.93 8.34 -2.72
CA ASP A 93 -10.37 6.95 -2.81
C ASP A 93 -11.39 6.64 -1.71
N ASP A 94 -12.64 6.47 -2.11
CA ASP A 94 -13.75 6.18 -1.20
C ASP A 94 -13.50 4.90 -0.40
N THR A 95 -12.90 3.88 -1.02
CA THR A 95 -12.64 2.60 -0.33
C THR A 95 -11.58 2.78 0.75
N VAL A 96 -10.50 3.49 0.45
CA VAL A 96 -9.46 3.82 1.45
C VAL A 96 -10.05 4.64 2.58
N THR A 97 -10.85 5.65 2.24
CA THR A 97 -11.49 6.55 3.21
C THR A 97 -12.45 5.81 4.14
N GLU A 98 -13.30 4.93 3.60
CA GLU A 98 -14.19 4.08 4.39
C GLU A 98 -13.42 3.17 5.35
N TRP A 99 -12.38 2.48 4.87
CA TRP A 99 -11.60 1.58 5.70
C TRP A 99 -10.80 2.31 6.77
N ARG A 100 -10.29 3.51 6.45
CA ARG A 100 -9.67 4.39 7.44
C ARG A 100 -10.65 4.75 8.55
N LEU A 101 -11.88 5.14 8.20
CA LEU A 101 -12.92 5.45 9.19
C LEU A 101 -13.28 4.22 10.04
N ARG A 102 -13.51 3.06 9.42
CA ARG A 102 -13.79 1.79 10.12
C ARG A 102 -12.68 1.44 11.11
N LEU A 103 -11.42 1.64 10.72
CA LEU A 103 -10.28 1.36 11.57
C LEU A 103 -10.20 2.33 12.76
N LEU A 104 -10.38 3.64 12.54
CA LEU A 104 -10.41 4.61 13.63
C LEU A 104 -11.48 4.28 14.67
N LEU A 105 -12.69 3.94 14.21
CA LEU A 105 -13.79 3.50 15.07
C LEU A 105 -13.44 2.21 15.83
N ARG A 106 -12.83 1.23 15.14
CA ARG A 106 -12.42 -0.04 15.77
C ARG A 106 -11.38 0.16 16.88
N LEU A 107 -10.45 1.09 16.68
CA LEU A 107 -9.40 1.42 17.64
C LEU A 107 -9.86 2.38 18.75
N GLY A 108 -11.14 2.79 18.75
CA GLY A 108 -11.66 3.75 19.73
C GLY A 108 -11.10 5.17 19.57
N ARG A 109 -10.59 5.52 18.38
CA ARG A 109 -10.08 6.86 18.04
C ARG A 109 -11.23 7.76 17.60
N TRP A 110 -12.13 8.06 18.54
CA TRP A 110 -13.40 8.73 18.26
C TRP A 110 -13.24 10.13 17.68
N GLU A 111 -12.31 10.92 18.21
CA GLU A 111 -12.05 12.29 17.74
C GLU A 111 -11.55 12.29 16.29
N ASP A 112 -10.57 11.43 15.98
CA ASP A 112 -10.06 11.30 14.62
C ASP A 112 -11.12 10.78 13.64
N ALA A 113 -11.99 9.86 14.09
CA ALA A 113 -13.10 9.37 13.28
C ALA A 113 -14.11 10.49 12.98
N TYR A 114 -14.42 11.32 13.98
CA TYR A 114 -15.30 12.47 13.83
C TYR A 114 -14.73 13.49 12.85
N GLU A 115 -13.46 13.86 12.99
CA GLU A 115 -12.80 14.80 12.09
C GLU A 115 -12.68 14.26 10.66
N LEU A 116 -12.41 12.96 10.50
CA LEU A 116 -12.43 12.33 9.18
C LEU A 116 -13.83 12.37 8.54
N ALA A 117 -14.88 12.05 9.31
CA ALA A 117 -16.26 12.05 8.82
C ALA A 117 -16.71 13.43 8.30
N ARG A 118 -16.23 14.52 8.90
CA ARG A 118 -16.53 15.89 8.47
C ARG A 118 -15.89 16.28 7.14
N ARG A 119 -14.88 15.55 6.70
CA ARG A 119 -14.12 15.79 5.47
C ARG A 119 -14.58 14.92 4.31
N LEU A 120 -15.51 14.00 4.53
CA LEU A 120 -15.98 13.10 3.49
C LEU A 120 -16.56 13.91 2.30
N PRO A 121 -16.30 13.48 1.06
CA PRO A 121 -16.94 14.07 -0.11
C PRO A 121 -18.46 13.91 0.00
N LYS A 122 -19.20 14.89 -0.55
CA LYS A 122 -20.66 14.88 -0.60
C LYS A 122 -21.19 14.16 -1.83
#